data_AF-A0A350ID22-F1
#
_entry.id   AF-A0A350ID22-F1
#
_cell.length_a   1.000
_cell.length_b   1.000
_cell.length_c   1.000
_cell.angle_alpha   90.00
_cell.angle_beta   90.00
_cell.angle_gamma   90.00
#
_symmetry.space_group_name_H-M   'P 1'
#
loop_
_entity.id
_entity.type
_entity.pdbx_description
1 polymer ?
#
loop_
_entity_poly.entity_id
_entity_poly.type
_entity_poly.pdbx_seq_one_letter_code
_entity_poly.pdbx_strand_id
1 'polypeptide(L)'
;MMIEFENIRSVKFQDLICDVMEFGRKKLFPRHKHVYINIIAMRNKGVYGDCMYEDDRDFTIRFDTTLSQKEIVTTLLHELVHVKQYLYKEEMDYDLPYEKRPHEIEALVKEKQLTEAYYGQT
;
A
#
# COMPACT_ATOMS: atom_id res chain seq x y z
N MET A 1 6.08 2.52 12.18
CA MET A 1 5.43 1.41 11.45
C MET A 1 6.41 0.25 11.51
N MET A 2 5.92 -0.95 11.75
CA MET A 2 6.73 -2.17 11.71
C MET A 2 6.28 -2.98 10.51
N ILE A 3 7.25 -3.50 9.75
CA ILE A 3 7.00 -4.25 8.54
C ILE A 3 7.57 -5.65 8.75
N GLU A 4 6.74 -6.65 8.49
CA GLU A 4 7.17 -8.04 8.36
C GLU A 4 7.05 -8.46 6.90
N PHE A 5 7.90 -9.41 6.49
CA PHE A 5 7.96 -9.87 5.11
C PHE A 5 7.70 -11.36 5.04
N GLU A 6 6.77 -11.74 4.17
CA GLU A 6 6.52 -13.13 3.80
C GLU A 6 6.88 -13.35 2.33
N ASN A 7 7.58 -14.45 2.06
CA ASN A 7 8.00 -14.86 0.71
C ASN A 7 8.91 -13.85 -0.04
N ILE A 8 9.53 -12.90 0.66
CA ILE A 8 10.51 -11.95 0.12
C ILE A 8 11.86 -12.18 0.80
N ARG A 9 12.83 -12.74 0.07
CA ARG A 9 14.18 -13.04 0.61
C ARG A 9 15.26 -12.00 0.25
N SER A 10 15.02 -11.20 -0.78
CA SER A 10 16.01 -10.23 -1.26
C SER A 10 16.04 -9.02 -0.34
N VAL A 11 17.14 -8.83 0.40
CA VAL A 11 17.33 -7.68 1.31
C VAL A 11 17.20 -6.35 0.56
N LYS A 12 17.83 -6.22 -0.61
CA LYS A 12 17.70 -5.00 -1.44
C LYS A 12 16.26 -4.67 -1.80
N PHE A 13 15.44 -5.68 -1.99
CA PHE A 13 14.04 -5.49 -2.32
C PHE A 13 13.20 -5.17 -1.09
N GLN A 14 13.50 -5.78 0.06
CA GLN A 14 12.95 -5.37 1.36
C GLN A 14 13.29 -3.91 1.68
N ASP A 15 14.53 -3.47 1.43
CA ASP A 15 14.97 -2.08 1.63
C ASP A 15 14.15 -1.11 0.77
N LEU A 16 13.93 -1.45 -0.51
CA LEU A 16 13.08 -0.66 -1.40
C LEU A 16 11.65 -0.56 -0.85
N ILE A 17 11.07 -1.68 -0.43
CA ILE A 17 9.71 -1.68 0.13
C ILE A 17 9.65 -0.83 1.40
N CYS A 18 10.60 -1.01 2.32
CA CYS A 18 10.69 -0.20 3.53
C CYS A 18 10.77 1.31 3.23
N ASP A 19 11.57 1.71 2.24
CA ASP A 19 11.72 3.11 1.85
C ASP A 19 10.41 3.70 1.29
N VAL A 20 9.76 2.99 0.37
CA VAL A 20 8.46 3.37 -0.22
C VAL A 20 7.39 3.48 0.86
N MET A 21 7.30 2.49 1.73
CA MET A 21 6.30 2.43 2.78
C MET A 21 6.52 3.54 3.82
N GLU A 22 7.76 3.80 4.21
CA GLU A 22 8.07 4.89 5.14
C GLU A 22 7.82 6.27 4.51
N PHE A 23 8.11 6.43 3.21
CA PHE A 23 7.74 7.63 2.46
C PHE A 23 6.22 7.86 2.48
N GLY A 24 5.44 6.85 2.08
CA GLY A 24 3.99 6.95 2.05
C GLY A 24 3.38 7.19 3.44
N ARG A 25 3.87 6.50 4.46
CA ARG A 25 3.46 6.68 5.87
C ARG A 25 3.61 8.13 6.33
N LYS A 26 4.75 8.76 6.04
CA LYS A 26 5.02 10.16 6.42
C LYS A 26 4.04 11.13 5.76
N LYS A 27 3.52 10.81 4.58
CA LYS A 27 2.59 11.65 3.82
C LYS A 27 1.13 11.39 4.18
N LEU A 28 0.75 10.14 4.38
CA LEU A 28 -0.63 9.71 4.52
C LEU A 28 -1.12 9.72 5.98
N PHE A 29 -0.33 9.20 6.91
CA PHE A 29 -0.74 9.05 8.31
C PHE A 29 0.42 9.29 9.30
N PRO A 30 1.08 10.47 9.26
CA PRO A 30 2.27 10.75 10.07
C PRO A 30 2.03 10.67 11.59
N ARG A 31 0.77 10.84 12.03
CA ARG A 31 0.36 10.81 13.44
C ARG A 31 0.05 9.41 13.97
N HIS A 32 -0.23 8.44 13.09
CA HIS A 32 -0.55 7.07 13.51
C HIS A 32 0.75 6.30 13.77
N LYS A 33 0.96 5.96 15.05
CA LYS A 33 2.08 5.14 15.54
C LYS A 33 1.62 3.69 15.71
N HIS A 34 2.58 2.77 15.82
CA HIS A 34 2.33 1.34 16.06
C HIS A 34 1.40 0.69 15.02
N VAL A 35 1.61 1.03 13.74
CA VAL A 35 1.00 0.33 12.61
C VAL A 35 1.90 -0.83 12.22
N TYR A 36 1.34 -2.02 12.15
CA TYR A 36 1.97 -3.26 11.74
C TYR A 36 1.47 -3.60 10.34
N ILE A 37 2.39 -3.93 9.44
CA ILE A 37 2.05 -4.32 8.08
C ILE A 37 2.84 -5.58 7.72
N ASN A 38 2.12 -6.67 7.47
CA ASN A 38 2.67 -7.87 6.85
C ASN A 38 2.67 -7.71 5.33
N ILE A 39 3.84 -7.80 4.71
CA ILE A 39 4.02 -7.68 3.27
C ILE A 39 4.22 -9.07 2.66
N ILE A 40 3.29 -9.49 1.81
CA ILE A 40 3.33 -10.80 1.15
C ILE A 40 3.55 -10.63 -0.36
N ALA A 41 4.63 -11.22 -0.85
CA ALA A 41 4.83 -11.38 -2.28
C ALA A 41 3.94 -12.51 -2.83
N MET A 42 3.08 -12.19 -3.80
CA MET A 42 2.28 -13.16 -4.54
C MET A 42 2.67 -13.16 -6.03
N ARG A 43 2.18 -14.15 -6.78
CA ARG A 43 2.45 -14.28 -8.21
C ARG A 43 1.18 -14.59 -8.98
N ASN A 44 0.88 -13.78 -9.98
CA ASN A 44 -0.17 -13.98 -10.98
C ASN A 44 -1.55 -14.32 -10.38
N LYS A 45 -2.10 -13.39 -9.59
CA LYS A 45 -3.40 -13.54 -8.92
C LYS A 45 -4.54 -12.78 -9.61
N GLY A 46 -4.28 -12.15 -10.76
CA GLY A 46 -5.27 -11.37 -11.50
C GLY A 46 -5.54 -9.97 -10.93
N VAL A 47 -4.82 -9.58 -9.87
CA VAL A 47 -4.83 -8.24 -9.27
C VAL A 47 -3.39 -7.79 -9.04
N TYR A 48 -3.15 -6.48 -9.03
CA TYR A 48 -1.81 -5.93 -8.81
C TYR A 48 -1.43 -5.98 -7.34
N GLY A 49 -2.37 -5.70 -6.45
CA GLY A 49 -2.24 -5.82 -5.01
C GLY A 49 -3.59 -5.82 -4.32
N ASP A 50 -3.56 -6.02 -3.01
CA ASP A 50 -4.69 -5.82 -2.12
C ASP A 50 -4.22 -5.55 -0.68
N CYS A 51 -5.09 -4.89 0.09
CA CYS A 51 -4.93 -4.60 1.51
C CYS A 51 -6.05 -5.30 2.32
N MET A 52 -5.67 -6.06 3.33
CA MET A 52 -6.57 -6.68 4.29
C MET A 52 -6.38 -6.02 5.66
N TYR A 53 -7.48 -5.61 6.27
CA TYR A 53 -7.53 -5.19 7.67
C TYR A 53 -7.73 -6.42 8.55
N GLU A 54 -6.75 -6.74 9.40
CA GLU A 54 -6.80 -7.90 10.29
C GLU A 54 -7.39 -7.51 11.66
N ASP A 55 -6.85 -6.45 12.27
CA ASP A 55 -7.30 -5.87 13.55
C ASP A 55 -6.76 -4.43 13.70
N ASP A 56 -7.15 -3.67 14.75
CA ASP A 56 -6.95 -2.22 15.01
C ASP A 56 -5.91 -1.50 14.13
N ARG A 57 -4.65 -1.98 14.15
CA ARG A 57 -3.54 -1.43 13.35
C ARG A 57 -2.66 -2.51 12.73
N ASP A 58 -3.24 -3.66 12.45
CA ASP A 58 -2.60 -4.81 11.83
C ASP A 58 -3.21 -5.03 10.44
N PHE A 59 -2.34 -5.03 9.44
CA PHE A 59 -2.71 -5.04 8.04
C PHE A 59 -1.85 -6.04 7.28
N THR A 60 -2.45 -6.70 6.30
CA THR A 60 -1.73 -7.48 5.30
C THR A 60 -1.80 -6.75 3.96
N ILE A 61 -0.65 -6.45 3.36
CA ILE A 61 -0.57 -5.97 1.98
C ILE A 61 0.05 -7.05 1.12
N ARG A 62 -0.62 -7.38 0.02
CA ARG A 62 -0.14 -8.35 -0.97
C ARG A 62 0.10 -7.64 -2.29
N PHE A 63 1.13 -8.04 -3.03
CA PHE A 63 1.37 -7.50 -4.38
C PHE A 63 1.92 -8.57 -5.33
N ASP A 64 1.64 -8.39 -6.62
CA ASP A 64 2.11 -9.30 -7.66
C ASP A 64 3.57 -9.01 -8.04
N THR A 65 4.43 -9.99 -7.81
CA THR A 65 5.87 -9.96 -8.12
C THR A 65 6.19 -9.97 -9.62
N THR A 66 5.20 -10.20 -10.49
CA THR A 66 5.39 -10.13 -11.95
C THR A 66 5.39 -8.70 -12.49
N LEU A 67 4.96 -7.73 -11.68
CA LEU A 67 4.95 -6.32 -12.01
C LEU A 67 6.36 -5.74 -12.11
N SER A 68 6.51 -4.68 -12.91
CA SER A 68 7.73 -3.89 -12.93
C SER A 68 7.95 -3.20 -11.58
N GLN A 69 9.19 -2.83 -11.26
CA GLN A 69 9.49 -2.14 -10.00
C GLN A 69 8.65 -0.88 -9.81
N LYS A 70 8.39 -0.11 -10.89
CA LYS A 70 7.56 1.10 -10.81
C LYS A 70 6.12 0.77 -10.49
N GLU A 71 5.55 -0.26 -11.13
CA GLU A 71 4.19 -0.73 -10.83
C GLU A 71 4.09 -1.24 -9.40
N ILE A 72 5.07 -2.00 -8.90
CA ILE A 72 5.11 -2.45 -7.49
C ILE A 72 5.11 -1.26 -6.54
N VAL A 73 5.92 -0.23 -6.81
CA VAL A 73 5.94 0.99 -5.99
C VAL A 73 4.58 1.68 -6.00
N THR A 74 3.96 1.86 -7.16
CA THR A 74 2.62 2.45 -7.26
C THR A 74 1.60 1.63 -6.49
N THR A 75 1.58 0.30 -6.65
CA THR A 75 0.68 -0.62 -5.95
C THR A 75 0.86 -0.52 -4.44
N LEU A 76 2.09 -0.58 -3.92
CA LEU A 76 2.34 -0.45 -2.48
C LEU A 76 1.82 0.88 -1.94
N LEU A 77 1.98 1.97 -2.69
CA LEU A 77 1.45 3.27 -2.31
C LEU A 77 -0.08 3.31 -2.36
N HIS A 78 -0.71 2.65 -3.33
CA HIS A 78 -2.16 2.48 -3.42
C HIS A 78 -2.70 1.76 -2.18
N GLU A 79 -2.17 0.58 -1.88
CA GLU A 79 -2.60 -0.22 -0.72
C GLU A 79 -2.37 0.53 0.61
N LEU A 80 -1.34 1.37 0.67
CA LEU A 80 -1.07 2.21 1.84
C LEU A 80 -2.09 3.36 2.00
N VAL A 81 -2.76 3.79 0.93
CA VAL A 81 -3.93 4.69 1.02
C VAL A 81 -5.11 3.96 1.66
N HIS A 82 -5.33 2.69 1.36
CA HIS A 82 -6.34 1.90 2.05
C HIS A 82 -6.03 1.75 3.54
N VAL A 83 -4.77 1.49 3.90
CA VAL A 83 -4.34 1.50 5.32
C VAL A 83 -4.68 2.84 5.98
N LYS A 84 -4.41 3.98 5.31
CA LYS A 84 -4.84 5.30 5.78
C LYS A 84 -6.34 5.33 6.00
N GLN A 85 -7.14 4.94 5.02
CA GLN A 85 -8.61 5.00 5.09
C GLN A 85 -9.14 4.21 6.29
N TYR A 86 -8.62 3.00 6.52
CA TYR A 86 -8.94 2.20 7.72
C TYR A 86 -8.52 2.89 9.03
N LEU A 87 -7.29 3.42 9.10
CA LEU A 87 -6.79 4.11 10.30
C LEU A 87 -7.62 5.34 10.69
N TYR A 88 -8.18 6.04 9.70
CA TYR A 88 -9.05 7.19 9.88
C TYR A 88 -10.55 6.84 9.95
N LYS A 89 -10.89 5.54 9.86
CA LYS A 89 -12.28 5.02 9.89
C LYS A 89 -13.15 5.67 8.82
N GLU A 90 -12.60 5.83 7.63
CA GLU A 90 -13.31 6.38 6.48
C GLU A 90 -14.33 5.36 5.96
N GLU A 91 -15.42 5.87 5.37
CA GLU A 91 -16.52 5.04 4.90
C GLU A 91 -16.15 4.33 3.59
N MET A 92 -16.27 3.00 3.60
CA MET A 92 -15.96 2.14 2.45
C MET A 92 -17.26 1.58 1.88
N ASP A 93 -17.68 2.08 0.72
CA ASP A 93 -18.86 1.58 0.01
C ASP A 93 -18.45 0.53 -1.04
N TYR A 94 -18.69 -0.74 -0.72
CA TYR A 94 -18.39 -1.87 -1.59
C TYR A 94 -19.56 -2.27 -2.50
N ASP A 95 -20.75 -1.69 -2.31
CA ASP A 95 -21.95 -1.96 -3.11
C ASP A 95 -21.86 -1.29 -4.50
N LEU A 96 -21.04 -0.24 -4.61
CA LEU A 96 -20.75 0.41 -5.88
C LEU A 96 -19.79 -0.42 -6.75
N PRO A 97 -19.92 -0.34 -8.09
CA PRO A 97 -18.90 -0.82 -9.01
C PRO A 97 -17.53 -0.22 -8.67
N TYR A 98 -16.46 -1.02 -8.78
CA TYR A 98 -15.09 -0.67 -8.38
C TYR A 98 -14.67 0.77 -8.76
N GLU A 99 -14.82 1.14 -10.03
CA GLU A 99 -14.44 2.46 -10.56
C GLU A 99 -15.23 3.65 -9.98
N LYS A 100 -16.35 3.38 -9.30
CA LYS A 100 -17.22 4.38 -8.68
C LYS A 100 -17.05 4.46 -7.17
N ARG A 101 -16.27 3.56 -6.56
CA ARG A 101 -16.06 3.53 -5.13
C ARG A 101 -15.24 4.76 -4.70
N PRO A 102 -15.73 5.59 -3.76
CA PRO A 102 -15.02 6.82 -3.36
C PRO A 102 -13.59 6.55 -2.88
N HIS A 103 -13.39 5.46 -2.13
CA HIS A 103 -12.08 5.07 -1.61
C HIS A 103 -11.09 4.65 -2.69
N GLU A 104 -11.56 3.97 -3.74
CA GLU A 104 -10.74 3.60 -4.91
C GLU A 104 -10.38 4.82 -5.73
N ILE A 105 -11.33 5.75 -5.94
CA ILE A 105 -11.08 7.01 -6.64
C ILE A 105 -10.02 7.83 -5.89
N GLU A 106 -10.11 7.94 -4.56
CA GLU A 106 -9.09 8.59 -3.76
C GLU A 106 -7.75 7.87 -3.89
N ALA A 107 -7.72 6.54 -3.76
CA ALA A 107 -6.51 5.74 -3.85
C ALA A 107 -5.79 5.92 -5.20
N LEU A 108 -6.52 5.88 -6.32
CA LEU A 108 -5.99 6.12 -7.67
C LEU A 108 -5.44 7.54 -7.86
N VAL A 109 -6.05 8.55 -7.24
CA VAL A 109 -5.51 9.92 -7.29
C VAL A 109 -4.25 10.02 -6.44
N LYS A 110 -4.26 9.43 -5.25
CA LYS A 110 -3.16 9.49 -4.28
C LYS A 110 -1.95 8.67 -4.72
N GLU A 111 -2.14 7.47 -5.26
CA GLU A 111 -1.05 6.63 -5.75
C GLU A 111 -0.24 7.39 -6.81
N LYS A 112 -0.91 8.12 -7.71
CA LYS A 112 -0.26 8.87 -8.79
C LYS A 112 0.58 10.00 -8.21
N GLN A 113 -0.03 10.81 -7.33
CA GLN A 113 0.65 11.91 -6.65
C GLN A 113 1.86 11.43 -5.83
N LEU A 114 1.69 10.34 -5.09
CA LEU A 114 2.74 9.77 -4.25
C LEU A 114 3.85 9.16 -5.09
N THR A 115 3.52 8.46 -6.17
CA THR A 115 4.50 7.85 -7.08
C THR A 115 5.33 8.93 -7.77
N GLU A 116 4.69 9.97 -8.30
CA GLU A 116 5.38 11.13 -8.90
C GLU A 116 6.28 11.82 -7.87
N ALA A 117 5.80 12.03 -6.65
CA ALA A 117 6.58 12.64 -5.56
C ALA A 117 7.72 11.74 -5.06
N TYR A 118 7.56 10.41 -5.07
CA TYR A 118 8.60 9.46 -4.68
C TYR A 118 9.75 9.49 -5.68
N TYR A 119 9.45 9.41 -6.98
CA TYR A 119 10.47 9.43 -8.04
C TYR A 119 11.02 10.82 -8.36
N GLY A 120 10.33 11.90 -7.95
CA GLY A 120 10.77 13.28 -8.13
C GLY A 120 11.66 13.83 -7.01
N GLN A 121 12.07 13.00 -6.03
CA GLN A 121 13.00 13.37 -4.96
C GLN A 121 14.48 13.37 -5.39
N THR A 122 14.75 13.19 -6.69
CA THR A 122 16.09 13.19 -7.30
C THR A 122 16.74 14.56 -7.38
#